data_AF-A0A0R0KFS3-F1
#
_entry.id   AF-A0A0R0KFS3-F1
#
_cell.length_a   1.000
_cell.length_b   1.000
_cell.length_c   1.000
_cell.angle_alpha   90.00
_cell.angle_beta   90.00
_cell.angle_gamma   90.00
#
_symmetry.space_group_name_H-M   'P 1'
#
loop_
_entity.id
_entity.type
_entity.pdbx_description
1 polymer ?
#
loop_
_entity_poly.entity_id
_entity_poly.type
_entity_poly.pdbx_seq_one_letter_code
_entity_poly.pdbx_strand_id
1 'polypeptide(L)'
;MPPGKTIDVQFNRRNQAIGKEGRKLASFLGIIARNPELAPLNIDDWRCFDKEEKNKLVDLVRKKFSIPERGVEFVKKSLGKKWKDYKCDLRSMYFTKYKTKHTLLKHRPNHIPRDQWIGLVSYWVSDKGKRRSQANKSNRAKQKMPHTGGSKSIGTLMNEKAKDGIEPTRAEVFILTHKERKDGRPLDAESIKTLDLIQEKLCNGETSNEQDLDSVAWEGDVYSQVLGSERSGYIRGLGLGPTPSLLWGDKFSLGNISMNNNNMSNEMVPKLEQEMKELKERHEEEMNQMKELNQKQVAELTIMRQNQEKMMLELSFMREVMCRFMHTELPTPNFNRSYGQVSDSNGGRERAPRVPH
;
A
#
# COMPACT_ATOMS: atom_id res chain seq x y z
N MET A 1 7.69 -2.75 -28.32
CA MET A 1 9.12 -2.89 -27.96
C MET A 1 9.50 -4.35 -28.14
N PRO A 2 10.73 -4.66 -28.57
CA PRO A 2 11.21 -6.03 -28.63
C PRO A 2 11.11 -6.70 -27.24
N PRO A 3 10.89 -8.03 -27.18
CA PRO A 3 10.93 -8.78 -25.92
C PRO A 3 12.25 -8.51 -25.16
N GLY A 4 12.17 -8.25 -23.85
CA GLY A 4 13.34 -8.07 -22.98
C GLY A 4 13.93 -6.66 -22.90
N LYS A 5 13.47 -5.67 -23.69
CA LYS A 5 13.91 -4.27 -23.53
C LYS A 5 13.02 -3.53 -22.54
N THR A 6 13.59 -3.05 -21.43
CA THR A 6 12.93 -2.18 -20.45
C THR A 6 13.30 -0.72 -20.64
N ILE A 7 12.40 0.19 -20.28
CA ILE A 7 12.66 1.63 -20.21
C ILE A 7 13.32 1.94 -18.87
N ASP A 8 14.54 2.49 -18.88
CA ASP A 8 15.19 2.92 -17.64
C ASP A 8 14.53 4.19 -17.07
N VAL A 9 14.08 4.11 -15.82
CA VAL A 9 13.41 5.23 -15.14
C VAL A 9 14.34 5.79 -14.08
N GLN A 10 14.68 7.06 -14.21
CA GLN A 10 15.47 7.76 -13.21
C GLN A 10 14.65 8.04 -11.95
N PHE A 11 15.28 7.82 -10.80
CA PHE A 11 14.71 8.11 -9.48
C PHE A 11 15.61 9.07 -8.71
N ASN A 12 15.04 10.14 -8.15
CA ASN A 12 15.77 11.09 -7.31
C ASN A 12 16.18 10.47 -5.96
N ARG A 13 16.88 11.24 -5.12
CA ARG A 13 17.31 10.81 -3.76
C ARG A 13 16.13 10.43 -2.85
N ARG A 14 14.93 10.97 -3.11
CA ARG A 14 13.68 10.67 -2.39
C ARG A 14 12.84 9.55 -3.02
N ASN A 15 13.44 8.75 -3.89
CA ASN A 15 12.80 7.61 -4.57
C ASN A 15 11.57 7.99 -5.41
N GLN A 16 11.54 9.21 -5.95
CA GLN A 16 10.49 9.65 -6.88
C GLN A 16 10.96 9.46 -8.31
N ALA A 17 10.10 8.91 -9.17
CA ALA A 17 10.38 8.83 -10.60
C ALA A 17 10.41 10.23 -11.23
N ILE A 18 11.45 10.53 -12.00
CA ILE A 18 11.71 11.84 -12.59
C ILE A 18 11.94 11.76 -14.11
N GLY A 19 11.93 12.93 -14.75
CA GLY A 19 12.26 13.07 -16.17
C GLY A 19 11.18 12.56 -17.13
N LYS A 20 11.56 12.45 -18.40
CA LYS A 20 10.65 12.03 -19.49
C LYS A 20 10.15 10.60 -19.30
N GLU A 21 11.02 9.70 -18.86
CA GLU A 21 10.66 8.29 -18.63
C GLU A 21 9.77 8.12 -17.39
N GLY A 22 9.97 8.93 -16.33
CA GLY A 22 9.05 9.01 -15.20
C GLY A 22 7.63 9.44 -15.61
N ARG A 23 7.49 10.33 -16.60
CA ARG A 23 6.17 10.67 -17.19
C ARG A 23 5.56 9.49 -17.94
N LYS A 24 6.33 8.75 -18.74
CA LYS A 24 5.84 7.55 -19.43
C LYS A 24 5.40 6.48 -18.44
N LEU A 25 6.16 6.28 -17.36
CA LEU A 25 5.77 5.43 -16.24
C LEU A 25 4.44 5.89 -15.65
N ALA A 26 4.30 7.18 -15.31
CA ALA A 26 3.06 7.72 -14.74
C ALA A 26 1.83 7.50 -15.65
N SER A 27 1.99 7.60 -16.97
CA SER A 27 0.93 7.28 -17.94
C SER A 27 0.60 5.79 -17.94
N PHE A 28 1.61 4.92 -17.92
CA PHE A 28 1.40 3.47 -17.88
C PHE A 28 0.71 3.00 -16.60
N LEU A 29 1.11 3.53 -15.43
CA LEU A 29 0.42 3.27 -14.17
C LEU A 29 -1.04 3.71 -14.22
N GLY A 30 -1.36 4.76 -14.98
CA GLY A 30 -2.73 5.20 -15.19
C GLY A 30 -3.55 4.25 -16.06
N ILE A 31 -2.92 3.48 -16.95
CA ILE A 31 -3.60 2.42 -17.72
C ILE A 31 -3.92 1.26 -16.79
N ILE A 32 -2.94 0.79 -16.00
CA ILE A 32 -3.13 -0.29 -15.03
C ILE A 32 -4.24 0.06 -14.04
N ALA A 33 -4.18 1.25 -13.44
CA ALA A 33 -5.14 1.68 -12.42
C ALA A 33 -6.59 1.82 -12.94
N ARG A 34 -6.77 1.93 -14.26
CA ARG A 34 -8.09 2.01 -14.93
C ARG A 34 -8.60 0.67 -15.42
N ASN A 35 -7.80 -0.40 -15.37
CA ASN A 35 -8.22 -1.74 -15.73
C ASN A 35 -8.85 -2.44 -14.51
N PRO A 36 -10.17 -2.71 -14.49
CA PRO A 36 -10.85 -3.35 -13.36
C PRO A 36 -10.41 -4.80 -13.10
N GLU A 37 -9.82 -5.49 -14.09
CA GLU A 37 -9.27 -6.83 -13.91
C GLU A 37 -7.96 -6.83 -13.11
N LEU A 38 -7.18 -5.75 -13.23
CA LEU A 38 -5.91 -5.58 -12.52
C LEU A 38 -6.07 -4.80 -11.21
N ALA A 39 -6.98 -3.82 -11.19
CA ALA A 39 -7.20 -2.93 -10.06
C ALA A 39 -8.70 -2.87 -9.72
N PRO A 40 -9.19 -3.83 -8.90
CA PRO A 40 -10.62 -3.99 -8.64
C PRO A 40 -11.28 -2.72 -8.07
N LEU A 41 -12.47 -2.40 -8.54
CA LEU A 41 -13.19 -1.18 -8.18
C LEU A 41 -14.13 -1.36 -6.99
N ASN A 42 -14.48 -2.59 -6.61
CA ASN A 42 -15.27 -2.92 -5.43
C ASN A 42 -14.51 -2.80 -4.09
N ILE A 43 -13.18 -2.65 -4.11
CA ILE A 43 -12.39 -2.45 -2.89
C ILE A 43 -12.48 -0.98 -2.43
N ASP A 44 -12.91 -0.69 -1.21
CA ASP A 44 -13.12 0.68 -0.74
C ASP A 44 -11.82 1.51 -0.56
N ASP A 45 -10.77 0.87 -0.04
CA ASP A 45 -9.54 1.52 0.39
C ASP A 45 -8.33 0.82 -0.22
N TRP A 46 -7.40 1.60 -0.79
CA TRP A 46 -6.18 1.06 -1.39
C TRP A 46 -5.36 0.26 -0.38
N ARG A 47 -5.44 0.61 0.91
CA ARG A 47 -4.76 -0.13 1.97
C ARG A 47 -5.28 -1.56 2.13
N CYS A 48 -6.56 -1.79 1.85
CA CYS A 48 -7.20 -3.10 1.90
C CYS A 48 -7.00 -3.94 0.63
N PHE A 49 -6.44 -3.35 -0.43
CA PHE A 49 -6.09 -4.14 -1.61
C PHE A 49 -4.91 -5.05 -1.26
N ASP A 50 -5.08 -6.33 -1.55
CA ASP A 50 -4.14 -7.41 -1.27
C ASP A 50 -2.68 -7.08 -1.64
N LYS A 51 -1.75 -7.52 -0.78
CA LYS A 51 -0.35 -7.14 -0.88
C LYS A 51 0.33 -7.89 -2.03
N GLU A 52 -0.01 -9.15 -2.22
CA GLU A 52 0.47 -10.04 -3.26
C GLU A 52 -0.03 -9.55 -4.63
N GLU A 53 -1.31 -9.15 -4.73
CA GLU A 53 -1.85 -8.52 -5.95
C GLU A 53 -1.15 -7.20 -6.28
N LYS A 54 -0.90 -6.33 -5.28
CA LYS A 54 -0.09 -5.12 -5.50
C LYS A 54 1.31 -5.44 -5.99
N ASN A 55 1.93 -6.51 -5.50
CA ASN A 55 3.25 -6.95 -5.96
C ASN A 55 3.17 -7.44 -7.41
N LYS A 56 2.15 -8.20 -7.80
CA LYS A 56 1.90 -8.59 -9.20
C LYS A 56 1.78 -7.37 -10.12
N LEU A 57 1.13 -6.29 -9.66
CA LEU A 57 1.09 -5.02 -10.41
C LEU A 57 2.48 -4.39 -10.58
N VAL A 58 3.33 -4.45 -9.56
CA VAL A 58 4.72 -3.99 -9.65
C VAL A 58 5.51 -4.85 -10.62
N ASP A 59 5.34 -6.17 -10.61
CA ASP A 59 6.01 -7.08 -11.54
C ASP A 59 5.57 -6.83 -12.99
N LEU A 60 4.29 -6.54 -13.20
CA LEU A 60 3.77 -6.10 -14.49
C LEU A 60 4.44 -4.80 -14.97
N VAL A 61 4.69 -3.85 -14.06
CA VAL A 61 5.43 -2.62 -14.37
C VAL A 61 6.88 -2.92 -14.71
N ARG A 62 7.53 -3.81 -13.96
CA ARG A 62 8.93 -4.22 -14.17
C ARG A 62 9.18 -4.91 -15.52
N LYS A 63 8.16 -5.57 -16.08
CA LYS A 63 8.25 -6.11 -17.46
C LYS A 63 8.51 -5.04 -18.52
N LYS A 64 8.17 -3.78 -18.25
CA LYS A 64 8.29 -2.66 -19.21
C LYS A 64 9.25 -1.57 -18.77
N PHE A 65 9.46 -1.39 -17.47
CA PHE A 65 10.29 -0.34 -16.90
C PHE A 65 11.33 -0.93 -15.95
N SER A 66 12.58 -0.45 -16.01
CA SER A 66 13.60 -0.76 -15.00
C SER A 66 13.27 0.04 -13.74
N ILE A 67 12.78 -0.65 -12.71
CA ILE A 67 12.40 -0.03 -11.44
C ILE A 67 13.30 -0.60 -10.34
N PRO A 68 14.19 0.20 -9.74
CA PRO A 68 15.01 -0.25 -8.62
C PRO A 68 14.14 -0.55 -7.40
N GLU A 69 14.63 -1.37 -6.47
CA GLU A 69 13.86 -1.77 -5.27
C GLU A 69 13.39 -0.55 -4.45
N ARG A 70 14.25 0.45 -4.30
CA ARG A 70 13.92 1.73 -3.64
C ARG A 70 12.72 2.47 -4.27
N GLY A 71 12.44 2.24 -5.56
CA GLY A 71 11.35 2.86 -6.32
C GLY A 71 10.01 2.12 -6.23
N VAL A 72 9.98 0.89 -5.69
CA VAL A 72 8.77 0.05 -5.63
C VAL A 72 7.66 0.72 -4.84
N GLU A 73 7.98 1.30 -3.68
CA GLU A 73 6.97 1.94 -2.84
C GLU A 73 6.39 3.19 -3.51
N PHE A 74 7.19 3.94 -4.28
CA PHE A 74 6.69 5.04 -5.09
C PHE A 74 5.71 4.55 -6.16
N VAL A 75 6.01 3.43 -6.83
CA VAL A 75 5.11 2.83 -7.83
C VAL A 75 3.78 2.43 -7.18
N LYS A 76 3.81 1.75 -6.02
CA LYS A 76 2.60 1.37 -5.27
C LYS A 76 1.77 2.58 -4.85
N LYS A 77 2.40 3.62 -4.29
CA LYS A 77 1.75 4.89 -3.93
C LYS A 77 1.12 5.58 -5.14
N SER A 78 1.84 5.61 -6.28
CA SER A 78 1.38 6.22 -7.52
C SER A 78 0.20 5.48 -8.14
N LEU A 79 0.24 4.14 -8.16
CA LEU A 79 -0.89 3.29 -8.56
C LEU A 79 -2.12 3.56 -7.69
N GLY A 80 -1.96 3.53 -6.36
CA GLY A 80 -3.06 3.78 -5.44
C GLY A 80 -3.67 5.17 -5.57
N LYS A 81 -2.86 6.19 -5.86
CA LYS A 81 -3.37 7.52 -6.19
C LYS A 81 -4.20 7.49 -7.48
N LYS A 82 -3.67 6.93 -8.57
CA LYS A 82 -4.36 6.90 -9.88
C LYS A 82 -5.65 6.08 -9.84
N TRP A 83 -5.66 5.00 -9.08
CA TRP A 83 -6.86 4.17 -8.87
C TRP A 83 -7.95 4.94 -8.12
N LYS A 84 -7.59 5.69 -7.07
CA LYS A 84 -8.53 6.60 -6.38
C LYS A 84 -9.02 7.73 -7.29
N ASP A 85 -8.12 8.33 -8.06
CA ASP A 85 -8.45 9.40 -9.00
C ASP A 85 -9.45 8.87 -10.05
N TYR A 86 -9.24 7.68 -10.60
CA TYR A 86 -10.16 7.06 -11.55
C TYR A 86 -11.56 6.79 -10.97
N LYS A 87 -11.64 6.31 -9.72
CA LYS A 87 -12.92 6.18 -9.03
C LYS A 87 -13.63 7.52 -8.84
N CYS A 88 -12.86 8.58 -8.57
CA CYS A 88 -13.40 9.93 -8.48
C CYS A 88 -13.95 10.40 -9.82
N ASP A 89 -13.24 10.15 -10.93
CA ASP A 89 -13.67 10.48 -12.29
C ASP A 89 -14.97 9.75 -12.65
N LEU A 90 -15.04 8.43 -12.37
CA LEU A 90 -16.26 7.65 -12.55
C LEU A 90 -17.43 8.22 -11.73
N ARG A 91 -17.19 8.57 -10.47
CA ARG A 91 -18.24 9.20 -9.64
C ARG A 91 -18.69 10.53 -10.28
N SER A 92 -17.75 11.37 -10.70
CA SER A 92 -18.04 12.66 -11.33
C SER A 92 -18.87 12.50 -12.61
N MET A 93 -18.51 11.53 -13.47
CA MET A 93 -19.18 11.31 -14.74
C MET A 93 -20.60 10.73 -14.61
N TYR A 94 -20.81 9.83 -13.63
CA TYR A 94 -22.06 9.08 -13.52
C TYR A 94 -23.00 9.64 -12.44
N PHE A 95 -22.48 10.04 -11.28
CA PHE A 95 -23.28 10.51 -10.15
C PHE A 95 -23.87 11.92 -10.39
N THR A 96 -23.26 12.71 -11.27
CA THR A 96 -23.83 14.00 -11.70
C THR A 96 -25.00 13.82 -12.67
N LYS A 97 -24.99 12.76 -13.49
CA LYS A 97 -26.00 12.46 -14.50
C LYS A 97 -27.17 11.63 -13.94
N TYR A 98 -26.89 10.68 -13.07
CA TYR A 98 -27.87 9.73 -12.54
C TYR A 98 -27.99 9.89 -11.02
N LYS A 99 -29.15 10.41 -10.58
CA LYS A 99 -29.37 10.79 -9.17
C LYS A 99 -29.77 9.63 -8.26
N THR A 100 -30.30 8.54 -8.82
CA THR A 100 -30.82 7.41 -8.02
C THR A 100 -29.91 6.20 -8.11
N LYS A 101 -29.86 5.39 -7.04
CA LYS A 101 -29.07 4.14 -7.03
C LYS A 101 -29.48 3.22 -8.19
N HIS A 102 -30.78 3.08 -8.44
CA HIS A 102 -31.30 2.22 -9.51
C HIS A 102 -30.84 2.68 -10.90
N THR A 103 -30.90 3.98 -11.19
CA THR A 103 -30.45 4.52 -12.49
C THR A 103 -28.94 4.38 -12.66
N LEU A 104 -28.15 4.62 -11.60
CA LEU A 104 -26.69 4.39 -11.61
C LEU A 104 -26.34 2.94 -11.95
N LEU A 105 -27.04 1.97 -11.37
CA LEU A 105 -26.78 0.55 -11.62
C LEU A 105 -27.13 0.14 -13.05
N LYS A 106 -28.16 0.75 -13.65
CA LYS A 106 -28.54 0.51 -15.05
C LYS A 106 -27.50 1.06 -16.03
N HIS A 107 -26.91 2.22 -15.74
CA HIS A 107 -25.91 2.89 -16.58
C HIS A 107 -24.48 2.46 -16.25
N ARG A 108 -24.22 1.15 -16.24
CA ARG A 108 -22.89 0.58 -16.06
C ARG A 108 -22.02 0.81 -17.32
N PRO A 109 -20.76 1.26 -17.18
CA PRO A 109 -19.81 1.26 -18.30
C PRO A 109 -19.48 -0.17 -18.77
N ASN A 110 -19.47 -0.41 -20.09
CA ASN A 110 -19.31 -1.75 -20.65
C ASN A 110 -18.06 -2.49 -20.17
N HIS A 111 -16.94 -1.77 -20.03
CA HIS A 111 -15.64 -2.30 -19.62
C HIS A 111 -15.48 -2.55 -18.11
N ILE A 112 -16.47 -2.18 -17.28
CA ILE A 112 -16.42 -2.42 -15.82
C ILE A 112 -17.27 -3.64 -15.46
N PRO A 113 -16.73 -4.70 -14.84
CA PRO A 113 -17.51 -5.85 -14.41
C PRO A 113 -18.73 -5.49 -13.55
N ARG A 114 -19.82 -6.25 -13.70
CA ARG A 114 -21.12 -5.93 -13.08
C ARG A 114 -21.05 -5.92 -11.56
N ASP A 115 -20.45 -6.94 -10.98
CA ASP A 115 -20.19 -7.08 -9.55
C ASP A 115 -19.37 -5.89 -9.00
N GLN A 116 -18.32 -5.50 -9.71
CA GLN A 116 -17.48 -4.38 -9.32
C GLN A 116 -18.22 -3.05 -9.36
N TRP A 117 -19.06 -2.83 -10.39
CA TRP A 117 -19.90 -1.65 -10.49
C TRP A 117 -20.94 -1.57 -9.36
N ILE A 118 -21.60 -2.69 -9.06
CA ILE A 118 -22.57 -2.78 -7.96
C ILE A 118 -21.90 -2.44 -6.63
N GLY A 119 -20.72 -2.99 -6.35
CA GLY A 119 -19.95 -2.71 -5.15
C GLY A 119 -19.58 -1.23 -5.05
N LEU A 120 -19.04 -0.65 -6.12
CA LEU A 120 -18.63 0.75 -6.18
C LEU A 120 -19.81 1.71 -5.96
N VAL A 121 -20.94 1.50 -6.64
CA VAL A 121 -22.15 2.32 -6.47
C VAL A 121 -22.72 2.17 -5.05
N SER A 122 -22.71 0.96 -4.50
CA SER A 122 -23.18 0.70 -3.13
C SER A 122 -22.32 1.43 -2.10
N TYR A 123 -21.00 1.41 -2.24
CA TYR A 123 -20.10 2.21 -1.41
C TYR A 123 -20.39 3.72 -1.53
N TRP A 124 -20.59 4.23 -2.74
CA TRP A 124 -20.84 5.65 -2.98
C TRP A 124 -22.10 6.22 -2.32
N VAL A 125 -23.15 5.40 -2.21
CA VAL A 125 -24.43 5.79 -1.57
C VAL A 125 -24.49 5.44 -0.09
N SER A 126 -23.55 4.62 0.41
CA SER A 126 -23.43 4.27 1.83
C SER A 126 -23.13 5.50 2.68
N ASP A 127 -23.46 5.43 3.97
CA ASP A 127 -23.17 6.51 4.93
C ASP A 127 -21.66 6.72 5.08
N LYS A 128 -20.86 5.65 5.06
CA LYS A 128 -19.40 5.71 5.07
C LYS A 128 -18.88 6.53 3.88
N GLY A 129 -19.36 6.24 2.67
CA GLY A 129 -18.99 6.95 1.45
C GLY A 129 -19.42 8.42 1.48
N LYS A 130 -20.66 8.70 1.90
CA LYS A 130 -21.20 10.06 2.04
C LYS A 130 -20.41 10.90 3.06
N ARG A 131 -20.15 10.36 4.26
CA ARG A 131 -19.35 11.04 5.30
C ARG A 131 -17.95 11.40 4.80
N ARG A 132 -17.25 10.44 4.17
CA ARG A 132 -15.91 10.67 3.60
C ARG A 132 -15.94 11.72 2.48
N SER A 133 -16.94 11.67 1.60
CA SER A 133 -17.11 12.67 0.53
C SER A 133 -17.35 14.07 1.09
N GLN A 134 -18.20 14.20 2.11
CA GLN A 134 -18.51 15.49 2.74
C GLN A 134 -17.28 16.07 3.46
N ALA A 135 -16.56 15.26 4.23
CA ALA A 135 -15.32 15.68 4.88
C ALA A 135 -14.27 16.16 3.86
N ASN A 136 -14.08 15.42 2.76
CA ASN A 136 -13.16 15.81 1.69
C ASN A 136 -13.59 17.12 0.99
N LYS A 137 -14.90 17.34 0.79
CA LYS A 137 -15.43 18.60 0.25
C LYS A 137 -15.15 19.77 1.19
N SER A 138 -15.40 19.61 2.48
CA SER A 138 -15.08 20.62 3.49
C SER A 138 -13.59 20.91 3.58
N ASN A 139 -12.73 19.88 3.48
CA ASN A 139 -11.28 20.06 3.46
C ASN A 139 -10.80 20.78 2.20
N ARG A 140 -11.37 20.44 1.02
CA ARG A 140 -11.04 21.13 -0.23
C ARG A 140 -11.46 22.59 -0.22
N ALA A 141 -12.59 22.92 0.41
CA ALA A 141 -13.04 24.31 0.56
C ALA A 141 -12.08 25.17 1.40
N LYS A 142 -11.26 24.55 2.26
CA LYS A 142 -10.22 25.22 3.05
C LYS A 142 -8.90 25.41 2.28
N GLN A 143 -8.78 24.89 1.06
CA GLN A 143 -7.56 25.06 0.25
C GLN A 143 -7.56 26.45 -0.39
N LYS A 144 -6.77 27.37 0.17
CA LYS A 144 -6.72 28.77 -0.26
C LYS A 144 -5.69 29.05 -1.36
N MET A 145 -4.57 28.33 -1.33
CA MET A 145 -3.41 28.55 -2.22
C MET A 145 -3.22 27.35 -3.16
N PRO A 146 -3.99 27.25 -4.27
CA PRO A 146 -3.76 26.22 -5.27
C PRO A 146 -2.50 26.51 -6.09
N HIS A 147 -1.55 25.58 -6.09
CA HIS A 147 -0.40 25.65 -6.98
C HIS A 147 -0.80 25.77 -8.47
N THR A 148 0.02 26.48 -9.23
CA THR A 148 -0.09 26.75 -10.68
C THR A 148 1.03 26.10 -11.50
N GLY A 149 1.87 25.25 -10.88
CA GLY A 149 3.00 24.54 -11.52
C GLY A 149 2.65 23.51 -12.62
N GLY A 150 1.36 23.34 -12.94
CA GLY A 150 0.89 22.47 -14.01
C GLY A 150 0.97 20.98 -13.71
N SER A 151 0.99 20.15 -14.77
CA SER A 151 0.97 18.68 -14.66
C SER A 151 2.34 18.04 -14.40
N LYS A 152 3.41 18.84 -14.33
CA LYS A 152 4.76 18.36 -14.02
C LYS A 152 4.82 17.93 -12.56
N SER A 153 5.38 16.76 -12.28
CA SER A 153 5.56 16.33 -10.90
C SER A 153 6.57 17.23 -10.19
N ILE A 154 6.33 17.50 -8.90
CA ILE A 154 7.25 18.30 -8.07
C ILE A 154 8.66 17.69 -8.08
N GLY A 155 8.80 16.37 -7.92
CA GLY A 155 10.12 15.73 -8.00
C GLY A 155 10.85 15.97 -9.32
N THR A 156 10.15 16.00 -10.46
CA THR A 156 10.78 16.35 -11.76
C THR A 156 11.12 17.83 -11.82
N LEU A 157 10.25 18.71 -11.34
CA LEU A 157 10.50 20.15 -11.28
C LEU A 157 11.76 20.46 -10.45
N MET A 158 11.91 19.83 -9.28
CA MET A 158 13.06 20.00 -8.41
C MET A 158 14.35 19.53 -9.09
N ASN A 159 14.33 18.35 -9.70
CA ASN A 159 15.48 17.84 -10.44
C ASN A 159 15.89 18.74 -11.62
N GLU A 160 14.92 19.29 -12.37
CA GLU A 160 15.19 20.23 -13.46
C GLU A 160 15.69 21.60 -12.99
N LYS A 161 15.43 21.95 -11.72
CA LYS A 161 15.80 23.25 -11.14
C LYS A 161 16.99 23.16 -10.19
N ALA A 162 17.59 21.98 -10.05
CA ALA A 162 18.80 21.79 -9.29
C ALA A 162 19.96 22.56 -9.93
N LYS A 163 20.79 23.19 -9.09
CA LYS A 163 22.04 23.85 -9.50
C LYS A 163 23.18 23.13 -8.82
N ASP A 164 24.19 22.72 -9.59
CA ASP A 164 25.35 21.98 -9.10
C ASP A 164 24.99 20.71 -8.28
N GLY A 165 23.88 20.06 -8.64
CA GLY A 165 23.36 18.88 -7.96
C GLY A 165 22.52 19.16 -6.71
N ILE A 166 22.42 20.42 -6.28
CA ILE A 166 21.62 20.85 -5.13
C ILE A 166 20.20 21.18 -5.60
N GLU A 167 19.21 20.46 -5.07
CA GLU A 167 17.80 20.68 -5.38
C GLU A 167 17.25 21.94 -4.67
N PRO A 168 16.24 22.61 -5.25
CA PRO A 168 15.64 23.78 -4.63
C PRO A 168 14.96 23.44 -3.31
N THR A 169 15.08 24.34 -2.34
CA THR A 169 14.38 24.31 -1.06
C THR A 169 12.86 24.33 -1.25
N ARG A 170 12.09 23.96 -0.22
CA ARG A 170 10.61 24.03 -0.27
C ARG A 170 10.09 25.44 -0.55
N ALA A 171 10.76 26.46 -0.01
CA ALA A 171 10.44 27.86 -0.25
C ALA A 171 10.60 28.21 -1.74
N GLU A 172 11.72 27.84 -2.35
CA GLU A 172 11.96 28.02 -3.77
C GLU A 172 10.97 27.21 -4.63
N VAL A 173 10.65 25.99 -4.23
CA VAL A 173 9.61 25.19 -4.91
C VAL A 173 8.25 25.89 -4.84
N PHE A 174 7.91 26.54 -3.73
CA PHE A 174 6.68 27.34 -3.62
C PHE A 174 6.67 28.48 -4.64
N ILE A 175 7.74 29.27 -4.72
CA ILE A 175 7.92 30.34 -5.73
C ILE A 175 7.82 29.77 -7.15
N LEU A 176 8.44 28.61 -7.40
CA LEU A 176 8.41 27.96 -8.71
C LEU A 176 7.03 27.45 -9.12
N THR A 177 6.15 27.19 -8.15
CA THR A 177 4.84 26.55 -8.36
C THR A 177 3.65 27.45 -8.13
N HIS A 178 3.82 28.66 -7.60
CA HIS A 178 2.76 29.67 -7.41
C HIS A 178 3.08 30.89 -8.27
N LYS A 179 3.06 30.69 -9.59
CA LYS A 179 3.31 31.76 -10.58
C LYS A 179 2.02 32.26 -11.18
N GLU A 180 2.10 33.43 -11.81
CA GLU A 180 1.05 33.94 -12.67
C GLU A 180 0.61 32.90 -13.70
N ARG A 181 -0.70 32.84 -13.91
CA ARG A 181 -1.29 31.83 -14.77
C ARG A 181 -1.19 32.30 -16.22
N LYS A 182 -0.94 31.35 -17.13
CA LYS A 182 -0.90 31.63 -18.58
C LYS A 182 -2.23 32.15 -19.13
N ASP A 183 -3.34 31.87 -18.44
CA ASP A 183 -4.68 32.33 -18.82
C ASP A 183 -4.98 33.77 -18.31
N GLY A 184 -3.98 34.48 -17.78
CA GLY A 184 -4.11 35.86 -17.30
C GLY A 184 -4.88 36.00 -15.99
N ARG A 185 -5.35 34.91 -15.39
CA ARG A 185 -6.06 34.97 -14.11
C ARG A 185 -5.08 35.34 -13.00
N PRO A 186 -5.43 36.34 -12.16
CA PRO A 186 -4.57 36.73 -11.05
C PRO A 186 -4.41 35.57 -10.07
N LEU A 187 -3.26 35.55 -9.41
CA LEU A 187 -3.02 34.66 -8.30
C LEU A 187 -3.92 35.07 -7.11
N ASP A 188 -4.28 34.12 -6.26
CA ASP A 188 -5.05 34.43 -5.06
C ASP A 188 -4.24 35.29 -4.10
N ALA A 189 -4.93 36.19 -3.39
CA ALA A 189 -4.30 37.15 -2.49
C ALA A 189 -3.48 36.49 -1.37
N GLU A 190 -3.86 35.28 -0.93
CA GLU A 190 -3.13 34.56 0.12
C GLU A 190 -1.81 33.97 -0.40
N SER A 191 -1.79 33.46 -1.62
CA SER A 191 -0.56 33.05 -2.29
C SER A 191 0.37 34.23 -2.55
N ILE A 192 -0.15 35.40 -2.95
CA ILE A 192 0.67 36.62 -3.15
C ILE A 192 1.34 37.02 -1.84
N LYS A 193 0.57 37.18 -0.76
CA LYS A 193 1.11 37.51 0.57
C LYS A 193 2.15 36.51 1.05
N THR A 194 1.92 35.22 0.79
CA THR A 194 2.84 34.15 1.17
C THR A 194 4.14 34.21 0.34
N LEU A 195 4.05 34.51 -0.96
CA LEU A 195 5.23 34.71 -1.81
C LEU A 195 6.09 35.86 -1.32
N ASP A 196 5.45 37.00 -1.00
CA ASP A 196 6.15 38.19 -0.50
C ASP A 196 6.91 37.86 0.79
N LEU A 197 6.25 37.19 1.75
CA LEU A 197 6.89 36.81 3.03
C LEU A 197 8.02 35.78 2.86
N ILE A 198 7.87 34.81 1.94
CA ILE A 198 8.93 33.87 1.62
C ILE A 198 10.12 34.60 0.99
N GLN A 199 9.87 35.50 0.05
CA GLN A 199 10.92 36.26 -0.63
C GLN A 199 11.67 37.17 0.34
N GLU A 200 10.95 37.85 1.24
CA GLU A 200 11.52 38.67 2.30
C GLU A 200 12.46 37.85 3.20
N LYS A 201 12.00 36.70 3.71
CA LYS A 201 12.83 35.82 4.57
C LYS A 201 14.06 35.27 3.87
N LEU A 202 13.95 34.95 2.57
CA LEU A 202 15.10 34.52 1.77
C LEU A 202 16.11 35.66 1.56
N CYS A 203 15.65 36.89 1.35
CA CYS A 203 16.51 38.08 1.21
C CYS A 203 17.22 38.46 2.52
N ASN A 204 16.55 38.27 3.67
CA ASN A 204 17.09 38.61 4.99
C ASN A 204 18.13 37.61 5.51
N GLY A 205 18.44 36.54 4.75
CA GLY A 205 19.46 35.57 5.14
C GLY A 205 19.06 34.68 6.32
N GLU A 206 17.76 34.56 6.65
CA GLU A 206 17.24 33.70 7.73
C GLU A 206 17.32 32.19 7.38
N THR A 207 18.33 31.78 6.61
CA THR A 207 18.71 30.38 6.51
C THR A 207 19.50 30.02 7.77
N SER A 208 18.87 29.36 8.74
CA SER A 208 19.50 28.94 9.99
C SER A 208 20.87 28.28 9.76
N ASN A 209 21.84 28.64 10.60
CA ASN A 209 23.28 28.33 10.53
C ASN A 209 23.66 26.85 10.75
N GLU A 210 22.79 25.89 10.46
CA GLU A 210 23.10 24.46 10.46
C GLU A 210 22.57 23.84 9.17
N GLN A 211 23.15 24.27 8.05
CA GLN A 211 22.83 23.69 6.74
C GLN A 211 23.70 22.48 6.50
N ASP A 212 23.10 21.30 6.49
CA ASP A 212 23.52 20.30 5.52
C ASP A 212 23.09 20.84 4.15
N LEU A 213 24.07 21.21 3.31
CA LEU A 213 23.88 21.73 1.94
C LEU A 213 22.96 20.86 1.06
N ASP A 214 22.73 19.61 1.45
CA ASP A 214 21.87 18.64 0.77
C ASP A 214 20.44 18.52 1.33
N SER A 215 20.11 19.21 2.43
CA SER A 215 18.79 19.11 3.07
C SER A 215 17.77 20.02 2.39
N VAL A 216 16.74 19.41 1.79
CA VAL A 216 15.69 20.11 1.03
C VAL A 216 14.54 20.59 1.94
N ALA A 217 14.38 19.97 3.11
CA ALA A 217 13.30 20.28 4.07
C ALA A 217 13.70 19.90 5.50
N TRP A 218 13.60 20.85 6.43
CA TRP A 218 13.82 20.65 7.85
C TRP A 218 12.84 21.47 8.69
N GLU A 219 12.76 21.16 9.98
CA GLU A 219 11.94 21.91 10.92
C GLU A 219 12.52 23.31 11.12
N GLY A 220 11.69 24.34 10.93
CA GLY A 220 12.12 25.72 11.02
C GLY A 220 12.74 26.29 9.74
N ASP A 221 12.70 25.57 8.60
CA ASP A 221 13.04 26.18 7.31
C ASP A 221 12.09 27.36 6.95
N VAL A 222 12.49 28.20 6.00
CA VAL A 222 11.70 29.39 5.59
C VAL A 222 10.25 29.02 5.26
N TYR A 223 10.03 27.86 4.62
CA TYR A 223 8.68 27.39 4.28
C TYR A 223 7.83 27.16 5.53
N SER A 224 8.34 26.48 6.54
CA SER A 224 7.62 26.19 7.78
C SER A 224 7.49 27.41 8.70
N GLN A 225 8.42 28.36 8.64
CA GLN A 225 8.28 29.65 9.34
C GLN A 225 7.08 30.45 8.80
N VAL A 226 6.86 30.44 7.48
CA VAL A 226 5.74 31.15 6.84
C VAL A 226 4.42 30.39 6.94
N LEU A 227 4.44 29.07 6.70
CA LEU A 227 3.23 28.25 6.55
C LEU A 227 2.95 27.33 7.73
N GLY A 228 3.69 27.48 8.82
CA GLY A 228 3.63 26.66 10.02
C GLY A 228 4.34 25.31 9.88
N SER A 229 4.47 24.60 11.00
CA SER A 229 5.09 23.27 11.07
C SER A 229 4.32 22.21 10.27
N GLU A 230 5.03 21.17 9.83
CA GLU A 230 4.43 20.05 9.12
C GLU A 230 3.66 19.12 10.06
N ARG A 231 2.62 18.48 9.54
CA ARG A 231 1.88 17.43 10.24
C ARG A 231 2.46 16.06 9.90
N SER A 232 2.17 15.06 10.72
CA SER A 232 2.63 13.69 10.48
C SER A 232 2.14 13.15 9.11
N GLY A 233 3.02 12.39 8.45
CA GLY A 233 2.68 11.59 7.27
C GLY A 233 2.80 12.26 5.88
N TYR A 234 2.92 13.59 5.78
CA TYR A 234 3.15 14.27 4.49
C TYR A 234 3.93 15.57 4.66
N ILE A 235 4.92 15.80 3.79
CA ILE A 235 5.69 17.05 3.76
C ILE A 235 5.21 17.90 2.59
N ARG A 236 4.66 19.09 2.88
CA ARG A 236 4.26 20.04 1.84
C ARG A 236 5.45 20.44 0.98
N GLY A 237 5.20 20.66 -0.32
CA GLY A 237 6.22 21.14 -1.26
C GLY A 237 7.14 20.08 -1.86
N LEU A 238 7.06 18.80 -1.48
CA LEU A 238 7.98 17.75 -2.00
C LEU A 238 7.32 16.71 -2.93
N GLY A 239 6.02 16.82 -3.17
CA GLY A 239 5.28 15.90 -4.04
C GLY A 239 4.99 14.53 -3.41
N LEU A 240 4.70 13.54 -4.25
CA LEU A 240 4.28 12.20 -3.81
C LEU A 240 5.47 11.37 -3.32
N GLY A 241 5.39 10.78 -2.12
CA GLY A 241 6.39 9.83 -1.63
C GLY A 241 7.00 10.23 -0.29
N PRO A 242 7.67 11.41 -0.20
CA PRO A 242 8.36 11.87 1.00
C PRO A 242 7.43 11.98 2.22
N THR A 243 7.91 11.48 3.37
CA THR A 243 7.23 11.56 4.66
C THR A 243 8.18 12.16 5.71
N PRO A 244 7.64 12.80 6.77
CA PRO A 244 8.43 13.28 7.92
C PRO A 244 9.42 12.23 8.44
N SER A 245 8.96 10.99 8.65
CA SER A 245 9.81 9.88 9.12
C SER A 245 10.95 9.52 8.17
N LEU A 246 10.78 9.71 6.86
CA LEU A 246 11.82 9.42 5.87
C LEU A 246 12.90 10.50 5.84
N LEU A 247 12.55 11.76 6.15
CA LEU A 247 13.50 12.88 6.12
C LEU A 247 14.13 13.18 7.48
N TRP A 248 13.39 12.97 8.57
CA TRP A 248 13.78 13.40 9.91
C TRP A 248 13.96 12.25 10.91
N GLY A 249 13.72 10.99 10.47
CA GLY A 249 13.78 9.81 11.32
C GLY A 249 12.69 9.77 12.40
N ASP A 250 12.89 8.96 13.44
CA ASP A 250 11.94 8.77 14.55
C ASP A 250 11.82 9.98 15.49
N LYS A 251 12.56 11.07 15.24
CA LYS A 251 12.50 12.31 16.04
C LYS A 251 11.11 12.98 15.99
N PHE A 252 10.27 12.66 15.01
CA PHE A 252 8.94 13.24 14.84
C PHE A 252 7.89 12.75 15.85
N SER A 253 8.13 11.65 16.57
CA SER A 253 7.21 11.19 17.62
C SER A 253 7.33 12.01 18.91
N LEU A 254 8.44 12.74 19.10
CA LEU A 254 8.74 13.51 20.31
C LEU A 254 8.37 15.01 20.19
N GLY A 255 8.31 15.56 18.98
CA GLY A 255 8.10 17.01 18.74
C GLY A 255 6.70 17.54 19.07
N ASN A 256 5.71 16.68 19.33
CA ASN A 256 4.37 17.10 19.79
C ASN A 256 4.25 17.21 21.33
N ILE A 257 5.34 16.97 22.07
CA ILE A 257 5.40 17.20 23.52
C ILE A 257 6.50 18.23 23.77
N SER A 258 6.18 19.52 23.58
CA SER A 258 6.88 20.57 24.31
C SER A 258 6.04 21.84 24.40
N MET A 259 5.29 21.93 25.50
CA MET A 259 5.28 23.11 26.37
C MET A 259 4.76 22.68 27.75
N ASN A 260 5.62 22.01 28.52
CA ASN A 260 5.86 22.34 29.93
C ASN A 260 7.03 21.49 30.44
N ASN A 261 8.24 22.06 30.41
CA ASN A 261 9.43 21.36 30.86
C ASN A 261 9.53 21.42 32.39
N ASN A 262 9.96 20.29 32.97
CA ASN A 262 10.54 20.11 34.31
C ASN A 262 9.71 19.48 35.45
N ASN A 263 8.41 19.18 35.31
CA ASN A 263 7.69 18.41 36.36
C ASN A 263 7.06 17.08 35.91
N MET A 264 7.00 16.79 34.60
CA MET A 264 6.30 15.59 34.08
C MET A 264 7.23 14.37 33.90
N SER A 265 8.54 14.59 33.78
CA SER A 265 9.53 13.54 33.52
C SER A 265 9.74 12.58 34.70
N ASN A 266 9.40 12.99 35.93
CA ASN A 266 9.66 12.19 37.12
C ASN A 266 8.53 11.19 37.46
N GLU A 267 7.32 11.36 36.91
CA GLU A 267 6.17 10.49 37.18
C GLU A 267 5.80 9.55 36.01
N MET A 268 6.12 9.92 34.76
CA MET A 268 5.68 9.17 33.59
C MET A 268 6.61 7.98 33.28
N VAL A 269 7.91 8.12 33.55
CA VAL A 269 8.90 7.04 33.40
C VAL A 269 8.59 5.84 34.29
N PRO A 270 8.35 5.98 35.61
CA PRO A 270 8.02 4.83 36.46
C PRO A 270 6.67 4.18 36.08
N LYS A 271 5.69 4.95 35.60
CA LYS A 271 4.41 4.40 35.10
C LYS A 271 4.59 3.55 33.85
N LEU A 272 5.40 4.01 32.89
CA LEU A 272 5.70 3.26 31.66
C LEU A 272 6.53 2.01 31.95
N GLU A 273 7.50 2.09 32.87
CA GLU A 273 8.25 0.92 33.32
C GLU A 273 7.34 -0.12 33.99
N GLN A 274 6.37 0.34 34.78
CA GLN A 274 5.39 -0.54 35.41
C GLN A 274 4.45 -1.19 34.38
N GLU A 275 3.94 -0.44 33.39
CA GLU A 275 3.13 -1.00 32.31
C GLU A 275 3.92 -2.01 31.45
N MET A 276 5.21 -1.75 31.18
CA MET A 276 6.08 -2.70 30.48
C MET A 276 6.31 -3.97 31.29
N LYS A 277 6.43 -3.85 32.62
CA LYS A 277 6.58 -5.00 33.51
C LYS A 277 5.31 -5.85 33.51
N GLU A 278 4.15 -5.23 33.67
CA GLU A 278 2.84 -5.91 33.63
C GLU A 278 2.58 -6.59 32.27
N LEU A 279 2.98 -5.95 31.17
CA LEU A 279 2.87 -6.54 29.83
C LEU A 279 3.76 -7.77 29.66
N LYS A 280 4.99 -7.74 30.20
CA LYS A 280 5.91 -8.89 30.16
C LYS A 280 5.37 -10.05 30.98
N GLU A 281 4.87 -9.76 32.18
CA GLU A 281 4.27 -10.78 33.06
C GLU A 281 3.03 -11.41 32.41
N ARG A 282 2.11 -10.62 31.83
CA ARG A 282 0.97 -11.16 31.07
C ARG A 282 1.40 -12.02 29.89
N HIS A 283 2.41 -11.60 29.14
CA HIS A 283 2.90 -12.38 28.02
C HIS A 283 3.51 -13.71 28.46
N GLU A 284 4.21 -13.73 29.59
CA GLU A 284 4.77 -14.95 30.17
C GLU A 284 3.67 -15.89 30.68
N GLU A 285 2.62 -15.36 31.30
CA GLU A 285 1.42 -16.13 31.69
C GLU A 285 0.72 -16.76 30.48
N GLU A 286 0.50 -15.99 29.41
CA GLU A 286 -0.09 -16.49 28.17
C GLU A 286 0.76 -17.60 27.53
N MET A 287 2.09 -17.45 27.54
CA MET A 287 3.02 -18.46 27.03
C MET A 287 2.98 -19.74 27.87
N ASN A 288 2.84 -19.62 29.19
CA ASN A 288 2.73 -20.76 30.09
C ASN A 288 1.38 -21.48 29.93
N GLN A 289 0.27 -20.74 29.80
CA GLN A 289 -1.05 -21.31 29.49
C GLN A 289 -1.05 -22.03 28.14
N MET A 290 -0.39 -21.47 27.13
CA MET A 290 -0.28 -22.10 25.82
C MET A 290 0.54 -23.39 25.86
N LYS A 291 1.62 -23.44 26.65
CA LYS A 291 2.40 -24.67 26.87
C LYS A 291 1.57 -25.74 27.57
N GLU A 292 0.80 -25.38 28.59
CA GLU A 292 -0.04 -26.35 29.32
C GLU A 292 -1.16 -26.90 28.43
N LEU A 293 -1.81 -26.04 27.62
CA LEU A 293 -2.81 -26.47 26.65
C LEU A 293 -2.23 -27.44 25.62
N ASN A 294 -1.03 -27.14 25.11
CA ASN A 294 -0.35 -28.00 24.16
C ASN A 294 0.02 -29.37 24.79
N GLN A 295 0.49 -29.38 26.04
CA GLN A 295 0.76 -30.64 26.76
C GLN A 295 -0.51 -31.48 26.95
N LYS A 296 -1.65 -30.86 27.27
CA LYS A 296 -2.95 -31.56 27.37
C LYS A 296 -3.38 -32.15 26.04
N GLN A 297 -3.24 -31.40 24.93
CA GLN A 297 -3.54 -31.90 23.59
C GLN A 297 -2.64 -33.08 23.19
N VAL A 298 -1.35 -33.01 23.50
CA VAL A 298 -0.40 -34.12 23.24
C VAL A 298 -0.75 -35.35 24.06
N ALA A 299 -1.12 -35.20 25.33
CA ALA A 299 -1.55 -36.30 26.18
C ALA A 299 -2.83 -36.97 25.64
N GLU A 300 -3.82 -36.17 25.22
CA GLU A 300 -5.07 -36.66 24.64
C GLU A 300 -4.85 -37.41 23.32
N LEU A 301 -3.98 -36.90 22.45
CA LEU A 301 -3.55 -37.62 21.23
C LEU A 301 -2.85 -38.94 21.54
N THR A 302 -2.07 -38.99 22.61
CA THR A 302 -1.35 -40.21 23.04
C THR A 302 -2.34 -41.28 23.53
N ILE A 303 -3.35 -40.88 24.32
CA ILE A 303 -4.41 -41.78 24.78
C ILE A 303 -5.23 -42.30 23.59
N MET A 304 -5.57 -41.43 22.63
CA MET A 304 -6.27 -41.85 21.40
C MET A 304 -5.47 -42.89 20.62
N ARG A 305 -4.16 -42.70 20.46
CA ARG A 305 -3.28 -43.67 19.79
C ARG A 305 -3.28 -45.01 20.52
N GLN A 306 -3.13 -45.03 21.85
CA GLN A 306 -3.15 -46.28 22.63
C GLN A 306 -4.48 -47.03 22.49
N ASN A 307 -5.60 -46.30 22.45
CA ASN A 307 -6.91 -46.90 22.22
C ASN A 307 -7.04 -47.49 20.80
N GLN A 308 -6.50 -46.83 19.78
CA GLN A 308 -6.42 -47.37 18.42
C GLN A 308 -5.55 -48.64 18.37
N GLU A 309 -4.41 -48.66 19.05
CA GLU A 309 -3.52 -49.83 19.12
C GLU A 309 -4.19 -51.02 19.81
N LYS A 310 -4.92 -50.79 20.91
CA LYS A 310 -5.73 -51.83 21.58
C LYS A 310 -6.81 -52.41 20.66
N MET A 311 -7.55 -51.54 19.97
CA MET A 311 -8.56 -51.98 19.00
C MET A 311 -7.95 -52.80 17.87
N MET A 312 -6.77 -52.41 17.37
CA MET A 312 -6.05 -53.16 16.34
C MET A 312 -5.60 -54.54 16.85
N LEU A 313 -5.15 -54.63 18.10
CA LEU A 313 -4.80 -55.91 18.74
C LEU A 313 -6.02 -56.81 18.89
N GLU A 314 -7.16 -56.29 19.36
CA GLU A 314 -8.41 -57.06 19.47
C GLU A 314 -8.90 -57.58 18.11
N LEU A 315 -8.84 -56.74 17.06
CA LEU A 315 -9.17 -57.14 15.69
C LEU A 315 -8.22 -58.22 15.18
N SER A 316 -6.93 -58.12 15.49
CA SER A 316 -5.94 -59.14 15.11
C SER A 316 -6.18 -60.47 15.83
N PHE A 317 -6.54 -60.42 17.12
CA PHE A 317 -6.88 -61.60 17.91
C PHE A 317 -8.15 -62.28 17.38
N MET A 318 -9.20 -61.50 17.10
CA MET A 318 -10.42 -61.98 16.47
C MET A 318 -10.13 -62.64 15.11
N ARG A 319 -9.24 -62.04 14.30
CA ARG A 319 -8.81 -62.62 13.01
C ARG A 319 -8.08 -63.95 13.21
N GLU A 320 -7.21 -64.05 14.20
CA GLU A 320 -6.46 -65.27 14.49
C GLU A 320 -7.37 -66.40 14.99
N VAL A 321 -8.33 -66.10 15.87
CA VAL A 321 -9.35 -67.04 16.34
C VAL A 321 -10.20 -67.53 15.16
N MET A 322 -10.67 -66.62 14.30
CA MET A 322 -11.42 -66.98 13.09
C MET A 322 -10.59 -67.88 12.15
N CYS A 323 -9.30 -67.61 11.96
CA CYS A 323 -8.43 -68.47 11.16
C CYS A 323 -8.27 -69.88 11.76
N ARG A 324 -8.21 -70.03 13.10
CA ARG A 324 -8.14 -71.34 13.75
C ARG A 324 -9.44 -72.14 13.62
N PHE A 325 -10.59 -71.48 13.64
CA PHE A 325 -11.90 -72.12 13.41
C PHE A 325 -12.16 -72.47 11.93
N MET A 326 -11.52 -71.78 10.99
CA MET A 326 -11.72 -71.97 9.54
C MET A 326 -10.68 -72.90 8.88
N HIS A 327 -9.81 -73.57 9.66
CA HIS A 327 -8.86 -74.59 9.15
C HIS A 327 -9.36 -76.04 9.26
N THR A 328 -10.67 -76.24 9.16
CA THR A 328 -11.25 -77.47 8.62
C THR A 328 -11.97 -77.10 7.32
N GLU A 329 -11.42 -77.60 6.20
CA GLU A 329 -11.89 -77.54 4.81
C GLU A 329 -11.22 -76.48 3.87
N LEU A 330 -10.43 -77.03 2.94
CA LEU A 330 -9.58 -76.45 1.87
C LEU A 330 -10.39 -75.97 0.63
N PRO A 331 -9.80 -75.51 -0.51
CA PRO A 331 -8.41 -75.11 -0.84
C PRO A 331 -8.27 -73.75 -1.59
N THR A 332 -7.04 -73.27 -1.75
CA THR A 332 -6.66 -72.16 -2.65
C THR A 332 -6.72 -72.54 -4.14
N PRO A 333 -6.90 -71.56 -5.04
CA PRO A 333 -5.88 -71.41 -6.08
C PRO A 333 -5.45 -69.95 -6.35
N ASN A 334 -4.27 -69.90 -6.95
CA ASN A 334 -3.35 -68.79 -7.11
C ASN A 334 -3.45 -68.15 -8.51
N PHE A 335 -2.88 -66.95 -8.63
CA PHE A 335 -2.26 -66.29 -9.79
C PHE A 335 -2.95 -65.11 -10.52
N ASN A 336 -2.26 -63.97 -10.42
CA ASN A 336 -1.97 -62.93 -11.43
C ASN A 336 -3.15 -62.05 -11.90
N ARG A 337 -3.05 -60.71 -12.02
CA ARG A 337 -1.89 -59.80 -12.12
C ARG A 337 -2.38 -58.34 -11.99
N SER A 338 -1.52 -57.46 -11.47
CA SER A 338 -1.22 -56.11 -12.02
C SER A 338 -2.32 -55.03 -11.94
N TYR A 339 -2.14 -53.82 -11.39
CA TYR A 339 -1.00 -52.90 -11.45
C TYR A 339 -1.00 -51.99 -10.21
N GLY A 340 0.18 -51.71 -9.67
CA GLY A 340 0.43 -50.61 -8.75
C GLY A 340 0.90 -49.34 -9.48
N GLN A 341 1.00 -48.28 -8.67
CA GLN A 341 1.75 -47.02 -8.91
C GLN A 341 1.19 -46.15 -10.06
N VAL A 342 1.20 -44.82 -9.95
CA VAL A 342 2.43 -44.02 -10.13
C VAL A 342 2.31 -42.64 -9.45
N SER A 343 3.44 -42.24 -8.87
CA SER A 343 3.87 -40.95 -8.33
C SER A 343 4.30 -39.93 -9.41
N ASP A 344 4.42 -38.67 -9.03
CA ASP A 344 5.00 -37.52 -9.75
C ASP A 344 6.02 -37.81 -10.86
N SER A 345 5.90 -37.10 -12.00
CA SER A 345 6.94 -36.23 -12.59
C SER A 345 6.69 -35.94 -14.09
N ASN A 346 6.56 -34.65 -14.39
CA ASN A 346 7.23 -33.88 -15.46
C ASN A 346 7.46 -34.51 -16.86
N GLY A 347 7.01 -33.81 -17.91
CA GLY A 347 7.68 -33.88 -19.23
C GLY A 347 6.82 -33.70 -20.48
N GLY A 348 6.66 -32.44 -20.93
CA GLY A 348 6.96 -32.07 -22.32
C GLY A 348 6.08 -32.54 -23.49
N ARG A 349 5.47 -31.52 -24.12
CA ARG A 349 5.28 -31.32 -25.59
C ARG A 349 4.09 -31.99 -26.32
N GLU A 350 3.09 -31.14 -26.57
CA GLU A 350 2.59 -30.72 -27.90
C GLU A 350 2.27 -31.80 -28.96
N ARG A 351 0.97 -31.95 -29.31
CA ARG A 351 0.33 -31.31 -30.48
C ARG A 351 -1.18 -31.61 -30.57
N ALA A 352 -1.89 -30.65 -31.16
CA ALA A 352 -3.33 -30.50 -31.24
C ALA A 352 -4.10 -31.60 -32.01
N PRO A 353 -5.40 -31.79 -31.74
CA PRO A 353 -6.27 -32.64 -32.55
C PRO A 353 -6.86 -31.87 -33.73
N ARG A 354 -6.69 -32.39 -34.95
CA ARG A 354 -7.61 -32.11 -36.06
C ARG A 354 -8.83 -33.01 -35.88
N VAL A 355 -10.00 -32.40 -35.83
CA VAL A 355 -11.28 -33.06 -36.10
C VAL A 355 -11.44 -33.09 -37.62
N PRO A 356 -11.82 -34.23 -38.20
CA PRO A 356 -12.88 -34.16 -39.20
C PRO A 356 -13.87 -35.33 -39.07
N HIS A 357 -15.16 -35.04 -39.11
CA HIS A 357 -15.96 -35.26 -40.31
C HIS A 357 -17.33 -34.60 -40.19
#